data_AF-A0A1A8GLR4-F1
#
_entry.id   AF-A0A1A8GLR4-F1
#
_cell.length_a   1.000
_cell.length_b   1.000
_cell.length_c   1.000
_cell.angle_alpha   90.00
_cell.angle_beta   90.00
_cell.angle_gamma   90.00
#
_symmetry.space_group_name_H-M   'P 1'
#
loop_
_entity.id
_entity.type
_entity.pdbx_description
1 polymer ?
#
loop_
_entity_poly.entity_id
_entity_poly.type
_entity_poly.pdbx_seq_one_letter_code
_entity_poly.pdbx_strand_id
1 'polypeptide(L)'
;DYDNHPLYKHGKTGRRQSPVRLFTNIPSRCIVLPQEEGYRFCSACQRYVSSLNKHCSECNRCPSKDGREWKHCSSCEKCVKPSWKHCGSCGRCALPDHPCGRGQNQQGCFSCGGLDHKRKFCPGKDAHKNRPKGTTVDKRFSRHLLKLKAKNKSGADRQQKKTAAQPL
;
A
#
# COMPACT_ATOMS: atom_id res chain seq x y z
N ASP A 1 -1.64 -16.24 -4.56
CA ASP A 1 -1.64 -15.23 -5.64
C ASP A 1 -3.00 -14.55 -5.71
N TYR A 2 -3.18 -13.41 -6.38
CA TYR A 2 -4.50 -12.75 -6.48
C TYR A 2 -4.88 -12.45 -7.93
N ASP A 3 -6.00 -12.98 -8.40
CA ASP A 3 -6.43 -12.84 -9.80
C ASP A 3 -7.02 -11.45 -10.15
N ASN A 4 -7.54 -10.71 -9.17
CA ASN A 4 -8.39 -9.55 -9.40
C ASN A 4 -8.08 -8.33 -8.52
N HIS A 5 -6.85 -8.19 -8.02
CA HIS A 5 -6.57 -7.09 -7.08
C HIS A 5 -6.41 -5.72 -7.79
N PRO A 6 -7.10 -4.65 -7.32
CA PRO A 6 -7.13 -3.35 -8.01
C PRO A 6 -5.78 -2.62 -8.05
N LEU A 7 -4.87 -2.86 -7.09
CA LEU A 7 -3.57 -2.19 -6.96
C LEU A 7 -2.37 -3.00 -7.46
N TYR A 8 -2.53 -4.30 -7.73
CA TYR A 8 -1.43 -5.15 -8.21
C TYR A 8 -1.97 -6.14 -9.22
N LYS A 9 -1.54 -5.96 -10.47
CA LYS A 9 -1.90 -6.81 -11.60
C LYS A 9 -0.71 -7.67 -11.98
N HIS A 10 -0.97 -8.94 -12.28
CA HIS A 10 -0.01 -9.78 -12.98
C HIS A 10 0.12 -9.27 -14.41
N GLY A 11 1.33 -8.89 -14.82
CA GLY A 11 1.63 -8.34 -16.14
C GLY A 11 3.09 -7.96 -16.32
N LYS A 12 3.53 -7.67 -17.56
CA LYS A 12 4.93 -7.38 -17.92
C LYS A 12 5.54 -6.19 -17.16
N THR A 13 4.72 -5.29 -16.62
CA THR A 13 5.12 -4.10 -15.85
C THR A 13 4.68 -4.14 -14.38
N GLY A 14 4.01 -5.22 -13.96
CA GLY A 14 3.41 -5.36 -12.63
C GLY A 14 4.39 -5.85 -11.56
N ARG A 15 4.11 -5.53 -10.30
CA ARG A 15 4.88 -6.05 -9.16
C ARG A 15 4.59 -7.54 -9.01
N ARG A 16 5.61 -8.39 -9.22
CA ARG A 16 5.49 -9.86 -9.15
C ARG A 16 5.20 -10.42 -7.74
N GLN A 17 5.21 -9.59 -6.71
CA GLN A 17 5.12 -10.02 -5.31
C GLN A 17 3.97 -9.28 -4.62
N SER A 18 3.06 -10.05 -4.01
CA SER A 18 1.94 -9.50 -3.26
C SER A 18 2.43 -8.72 -2.03
N PRO A 19 1.83 -7.54 -1.73
CA PRO A 19 2.11 -6.80 -0.50
C PRO A 19 1.46 -7.42 0.74
N VAL A 20 0.52 -8.36 0.57
CA VAL A 20 -0.19 -9.00 1.69
C VAL A 20 0.75 -9.95 2.45
N ARG A 21 0.62 -9.98 3.78
CA ARG A 21 1.43 -10.80 4.69
C ARG A 21 0.54 -11.45 5.73
N LEU A 22 0.91 -12.65 6.16
CA LEU A 22 0.24 -13.40 7.22
C LEU A 22 0.67 -12.85 8.59
N PHE A 23 -0.31 -12.59 9.46
CA PHE A 23 -0.09 -12.27 10.87
C PHE A 23 -0.78 -13.35 11.70
N THR A 24 -0.01 -14.06 12.51
CA THR A 24 -0.50 -15.17 13.32
C THR A 24 0.27 -15.20 14.64
N ASN A 25 -0.37 -15.77 15.66
CA ASN A 25 0.24 -16.09 16.95
C ASN A 25 1.03 -17.42 16.91
N ILE A 26 0.94 -18.19 15.83
CA ILE A 26 1.72 -19.42 15.63
C ILE A 26 3.22 -19.07 15.49
N PRO A 27 4.14 -19.81 16.15
CA PRO A 27 5.58 -19.61 15.98
C PRO A 27 6.00 -19.72 14.51
N SER A 28 6.82 -18.77 14.04
CA SER A 28 7.22 -18.68 12.63
C SER A 28 8.00 -19.90 12.12
N ARG A 29 8.63 -20.66 13.02
CA ARG A 29 9.35 -21.91 12.69
C ARG A 29 8.43 -23.04 12.26
N CYS A 30 7.18 -23.02 12.73
CA CYS A 30 6.19 -24.06 12.41
C CYS A 30 5.52 -23.82 11.05
N ILE A 31 5.70 -22.63 10.46
CA ILE A 31 5.10 -22.25 9.18
C ILE A 31 6.12 -22.57 8.09
N VAL A 32 5.92 -23.71 7.43
CA VAL A 32 6.72 -24.14 6.28
C VAL A 32 6.19 -23.45 5.02
N LEU A 33 7.07 -22.79 4.27
CA LEU A 33 6.73 -22.19 2.98
C LEU A 33 7.37 -22.99 1.83
N PRO A 34 6.70 -23.12 0.67
CA PRO A 34 7.18 -23.95 -0.44
C PRO A 34 8.48 -23.44 -1.03
N GLN A 35 9.48 -24.31 -1.22
CA GLN A 35 10.78 -23.90 -1.77
C GLN A 35 10.70 -23.65 -3.27
N GLU A 36 9.85 -24.40 -3.97
CA GLU A 36 9.53 -24.25 -5.40
C GLU A 36 8.97 -22.88 -5.74
N GLU A 37 8.31 -22.21 -4.79
CA GLU A 37 7.80 -20.84 -4.94
C GLU A 37 8.86 -19.75 -4.64
N GLY A 38 10.11 -20.15 -4.34
CA GLY A 38 11.20 -19.23 -4.05
C GLY A 38 11.23 -18.76 -2.60
N TYR A 39 10.90 -19.64 -1.66
CA TYR A 39 11.18 -19.45 -0.24
C TYR A 39 12.37 -20.31 0.22
N ARG A 40 13.04 -19.86 1.28
CA ARG A 40 14.12 -20.58 1.95
C ARG A 40 13.99 -20.45 3.46
N PHE A 41 14.48 -21.43 4.20
CA PHE A 41 14.59 -21.31 5.65
C PHE A 41 15.80 -20.45 6.05
N CYS A 42 15.60 -19.54 7.01
CA CYS A 42 16.69 -18.81 7.65
C CYS A 42 16.92 -19.37 9.05
N SER A 43 18.06 -20.03 9.25
CA SER A 43 18.45 -20.62 10.54
C SER A 43 18.60 -19.56 11.65
N ALA A 44 19.21 -18.41 11.37
CA ALA A 44 19.37 -17.34 12.37
C ALA A 44 18.03 -16.76 12.85
N CYS A 45 17.03 -16.65 11.96
CA CYS A 45 15.70 -16.13 12.32
C CYS A 45 14.68 -17.22 12.67
N GLN A 46 15.02 -18.50 12.51
CA GLN A 46 14.13 -19.65 12.64
C GLN A 46 12.77 -19.45 11.92
N ARG A 47 12.82 -19.04 10.64
CA ARG A 47 11.62 -18.81 9.81
C ARG A 47 11.90 -18.90 8.32
N TYR A 48 10.86 -19.15 7.53
CA TYR A 48 10.94 -19.07 6.08
C TYR A 48 10.93 -17.61 5.60
N VAL A 49 11.77 -17.32 4.61
CA VAL A 49 11.96 -16.01 3.99
C VAL A 49 12.02 -16.17 2.47
N SER A 50 11.73 -15.11 1.71
CA SER A 50 11.96 -15.13 0.27
C SER A 50 13.44 -15.40 -0.04
N SER A 51 13.73 -16.17 -1.09
CA SER A 51 15.09 -16.59 -1.45
C SER A 51 16.07 -15.43 -1.60
N LEU A 52 15.61 -14.31 -2.15
CA LEU A 52 16.42 -13.10 -2.36
C LEU A 52 16.51 -12.19 -1.11
N ASN A 53 15.80 -12.51 -0.03
CA ASN A 53 15.90 -11.80 1.25
C ASN A 53 17.15 -12.26 2.02
N LYS A 54 18.20 -11.44 1.98
CA LYS A 54 19.41 -11.68 2.76
C LYS A 54 19.22 -11.32 4.23
N HIS A 55 19.77 -12.14 5.11
CA HIS A 55 19.83 -11.83 6.53
C HIS A 55 20.83 -10.68 6.75
N CYS A 56 20.47 -9.70 7.58
CA CYS A 56 21.38 -8.65 7.99
C CYS A 56 21.95 -9.01 9.36
N SER A 57 23.26 -9.23 9.43
CA SER A 57 23.98 -9.56 10.66
C SER A 57 23.94 -8.40 11.67
N GLU A 58 24.07 -7.16 11.21
CA GLU A 58 24.00 -5.96 12.06
C GLU A 58 22.66 -5.82 12.79
N CYS A 59 21.55 -6.12 12.10
CA CYS A 59 20.21 -6.04 12.69
C CYS A 59 19.70 -7.38 13.24
N ASN A 60 20.45 -8.47 13.08
CA ASN A 60 20.05 -9.85 13.37
C ASN A 60 18.65 -10.23 12.85
N ARG A 61 18.31 -9.80 11.62
CA ARG A 61 16.99 -10.07 11.01
C ARG A 61 17.08 -10.15 9.49
N CYS A 62 16.15 -10.87 8.86
CA CYS A 62 15.90 -10.75 7.42
C CYS A 62 14.95 -9.56 7.15
N PRO A 63 15.46 -8.41 6.69
CA PRO A 63 14.74 -7.14 6.71
C PRO A 63 13.80 -6.96 5.52
N SER A 64 14.03 -7.65 4.40
CA SER A 64 13.27 -7.40 3.18
C SER A 64 11.81 -7.75 3.35
N LYS A 65 10.95 -6.82 2.95
CA LYS A 65 9.50 -7.00 2.93
C LYS A 65 8.96 -7.30 1.54
N ASP A 66 9.69 -6.94 0.50
CA ASP A 66 9.28 -7.05 -0.91
C ASP A 66 10.09 -8.11 -1.67
N GLY A 67 10.86 -8.93 -0.97
CA GLY A 67 11.66 -10.02 -1.52
C GLY A 67 12.99 -9.57 -2.11
N ARG A 68 13.25 -8.27 -2.26
CA ARG A 68 14.53 -7.75 -2.78
C ARG A 68 15.60 -7.71 -1.68
N GLU A 69 16.87 -7.76 -2.03
CA GLU A 69 17.93 -7.47 -1.06
C GLU A 69 17.77 -6.04 -0.52
N TRP A 70 17.86 -5.84 0.80
CA TRP A 70 17.87 -4.52 1.43
C TRP A 70 19.26 -4.28 2.00
N LYS A 71 19.69 -3.03 2.02
CA LYS A 71 21.01 -2.65 2.55
C LYS A 71 20.89 -2.13 3.97
N HIS A 72 21.84 -2.46 4.82
CA HIS A 72 21.97 -1.85 6.13
C HIS A 72 22.51 -0.42 5.99
N CYS A 73 21.99 0.52 6.75
CA CYS A 73 22.55 1.86 6.87
C CYS A 73 23.07 2.04 8.29
N SER A 74 24.39 2.12 8.46
CA SER A 74 25.05 2.23 9.76
C SER A 74 24.65 3.52 10.49
N SER A 75 24.57 4.65 9.79
CA SER A 75 24.15 5.93 10.38
C SER A 75 22.70 5.95 10.89
N CYS A 76 21.86 5.03 10.44
CA CYS A 76 20.49 4.90 10.92
C CYS A 76 20.24 3.59 11.69
N GLU A 77 21.27 2.75 11.82
CA GLU A 77 21.23 1.41 12.41
C GLU A 77 20.05 0.56 11.93
N LYS A 78 19.67 0.72 10.65
CA LYS A 78 18.49 0.07 10.10
C LYS A 78 18.67 -0.34 8.65
N CYS A 79 18.03 -1.45 8.31
CA CYS A 79 17.93 -1.90 6.93
C CYS A 79 16.91 -1.08 6.15
N VAL A 80 17.31 -0.62 4.97
CA VAL A 80 16.50 0.20 4.06
C VAL A 80 16.49 -0.38 2.65
N LYS A 81 15.48 0.00 1.87
CA LYS A 81 15.37 -0.39 0.46
C LYS A 81 16.64 0.05 -0.30
N PRO A 82 17.11 -0.70 -1.30
CA PRO A 82 18.32 -0.35 -2.07
C PRO A 82 18.29 1.05 -2.68
N SER A 83 17.10 1.45 -3.15
CA SER A 83 16.88 2.78 -3.76
C SER A 83 16.96 3.93 -2.77
N TRP A 84 16.98 3.67 -1.46
CA TRP A 84 17.08 4.72 -0.45
C TRP A 84 18.54 5.06 -0.16
N LYS A 85 18.86 6.33 0.05
CA LYS A 85 20.18 6.80 0.46
C LYS A 85 20.06 7.54 1.79
N HIS A 86 21.09 7.45 2.63
CA HIS A 86 21.17 8.25 3.85
C HIS A 86 21.38 9.72 3.46
N CYS A 87 20.52 10.59 3.98
CA CYS A 87 20.66 12.03 3.81
C CYS A 87 21.29 12.61 5.06
N GLY A 88 22.52 13.13 4.96
CA GLY A 88 23.23 13.74 6.08
C GLY A 88 22.51 14.95 6.66
N SER A 89 21.94 15.82 5.81
CA SER A 89 21.22 17.01 6.27
C SER A 89 19.91 16.69 7.01
N CYS A 90 19.26 15.57 6.68
CA CYS A 90 18.03 15.15 7.34
C CYS A 90 18.23 14.10 8.43
N GLY A 91 19.44 13.54 8.58
CA GLY A 91 19.74 12.43 9.49
C GLY A 91 18.91 11.17 9.24
N ARG A 92 18.42 10.95 8.01
CA ARG A 92 17.53 9.82 7.71
C ARG A 92 17.73 9.27 6.31
N CYS A 93 17.49 7.97 6.15
CA CYS A 93 17.36 7.37 4.84
C CYS A 93 16.07 7.82 4.14
N ALA A 94 16.18 8.21 2.88
CA ALA A 94 15.07 8.60 2.02
C ALA A 94 15.39 8.27 0.55
N LEU A 95 14.42 8.45 -0.35
CA LEU A 95 14.71 8.42 -1.79
C LEU A 95 15.66 9.58 -2.16
N PRO A 96 16.47 9.46 -3.24
CA PRO A 96 17.41 10.51 -3.61
C PRO A 96 16.72 11.85 -3.87
N ASP A 97 15.61 11.82 -4.62
CA ASP A 97 14.76 12.98 -4.88
C ASP A 97 13.73 13.17 -3.77
N HIS A 98 14.19 13.46 -2.56
CA HIS A 98 13.33 13.84 -1.46
C HIS A 98 13.59 15.30 -1.08
N PRO A 99 12.55 16.04 -0.68
CA PRO A 99 12.74 17.40 -0.19
C PRO A 99 13.49 17.38 1.14
N CYS A 100 14.77 17.75 1.09
CA CYS A 100 15.59 17.97 2.29
C CYS A 100 15.07 19.18 3.08
N GLY A 101 15.17 19.16 4.41
CA GLY A 101 14.75 20.29 5.27
C GLY A 101 13.24 20.41 5.53
N ARG A 102 12.36 19.86 4.68
CA ARG A 102 10.89 19.80 4.92
C ARG A 102 10.45 18.69 5.89
N GLY A 103 11.41 18.01 6.51
CA GLY A 103 11.25 16.65 7.05
C GLY A 103 10.94 16.51 8.54
N GLN A 104 10.85 17.59 9.31
CA GLN A 104 10.52 17.50 10.75
C GLN A 104 9.44 18.49 11.22
N ASN A 105 9.10 19.45 10.36
CA ASN A 105 8.18 20.54 10.65
C ASN A 105 7.25 20.75 9.45
N GLN A 106 6.29 19.86 9.26
CA GLN A 106 4.96 20.38 8.92
C GLN A 106 4.51 21.08 10.21
N GLN A 107 4.98 22.32 10.36
CA GLN A 107 4.60 23.24 11.42
C GLN A 107 3.10 23.38 11.27
N GLY A 108 2.38 22.67 12.13
CA GLY A 108 0.98 22.89 12.31
C GLY A 108 0.11 21.66 12.43
N CYS A 109 -1.08 21.97 12.93
CA CYS A 109 -2.10 21.03 13.24
C CYS A 109 -2.91 20.73 12.00
N PHE A 110 -2.78 19.52 11.46
CA PHE A 110 -3.64 19.01 10.39
C PHE A 110 -5.13 18.88 10.76
N SER A 111 -5.56 19.33 11.94
CA SER A 111 -6.96 19.36 12.35
C SER A 111 -7.55 20.77 12.35
N CYS A 112 -6.78 21.80 12.69
CA CYS A 112 -7.25 23.20 12.70
C CYS A 112 -6.40 24.17 11.86
N GLY A 113 -5.33 23.70 11.22
CA GLY A 113 -4.43 24.51 10.40
C GLY A 113 -3.42 25.36 11.17
N GLY A 114 -3.53 25.48 12.51
CA GLY A 114 -2.64 26.33 13.30
C GLY A 114 -1.20 25.82 13.32
N LEU A 115 -0.22 26.70 13.11
CA LEU A 115 1.20 26.35 12.93
C LEU A 115 1.94 26.04 14.24
N ASP A 116 1.40 26.51 15.37
CA ASP A 116 2.05 26.50 16.69
C ASP A 116 1.91 25.19 17.48
N HIS A 117 1.19 24.20 16.96
CA HIS A 117 1.02 22.93 17.64
C HIS A 117 0.82 21.75 16.69
N LYS A 118 1.22 20.55 17.13
CA LYS A 118 0.89 19.30 16.43
C LYS A 118 -0.54 18.88 16.78
N ARG A 119 -1.20 18.12 15.89
CA ARG A 119 -2.55 17.56 16.12
C ARG A 119 -2.76 16.98 17.53
N LYS A 120 -1.73 16.35 18.12
CA LYS A 120 -1.79 15.77 19.47
C LYS A 120 -2.09 16.79 20.57
N PHE A 121 -1.68 18.04 20.40
CA PHE A 121 -1.85 19.14 21.35
C PHE A 121 -2.86 20.19 20.84
N CYS A 122 -3.76 19.79 19.93
CA CYS A 122 -4.75 20.71 19.38
C CYS A 122 -5.81 21.08 20.41
N PRO A 123 -5.97 22.38 20.74
CA PRO A 123 -7.01 22.84 21.67
C PRO A 123 -8.43 22.51 21.18
N GLY A 124 -8.62 22.40 19.85
CA GLY A 124 -9.89 22.02 19.23
C GLY A 124 -10.20 20.51 19.22
N LYS A 125 -9.42 19.66 19.89
CA LYS A 125 -9.66 18.20 19.91
C LYS A 125 -11.03 17.83 20.51
N ASP A 126 -11.47 18.58 21.51
CA ASP A 126 -12.73 18.31 22.22
C ASP A 126 -13.97 18.87 21.51
N ALA A 127 -13.80 19.89 20.65
CA ALA A 127 -14.89 20.48 19.88
C ALA A 127 -15.52 19.51 18.85
N HIS A 128 -14.77 18.48 18.43
CA HIS A 128 -15.27 17.45 17.50
C HIS A 128 -15.98 16.27 18.18
N LYS A 129 -15.94 16.17 19.52
CA LYS A 129 -16.62 15.08 20.25
C LYS A 129 -18.11 15.37 20.49
N ASN A 130 -18.47 16.66 20.48
CA ASN A 130 -19.84 17.15 20.73
C ASN A 130 -20.54 17.69 19.48
N ARG A 131 -20.28 17.10 18.29
CA ARG A 131 -21.23 17.22 17.19
C ARG A 131 -22.27 16.11 17.34
N PRO A 132 -23.58 16.41 17.40
CA PRO A 132 -24.58 15.37 17.19
C PRO A 132 -24.27 14.71 15.84
N LYS A 133 -24.45 13.39 15.75
CA LYS A 133 -24.40 12.65 14.48
C LYS A 133 -25.49 13.20 13.56
N GLY A 134 -25.22 14.33 12.91
CA GLY A 134 -25.93 14.75 11.73
C GLY A 134 -25.68 13.68 10.69
N THR A 135 -26.76 13.06 10.24
CA THR A 135 -26.80 12.08 9.16
C THR A 135 -26.01 12.60 7.96
N THR A 136 -24.76 12.17 7.83
CA THR A 136 -24.01 12.36 6.60
C THR A 136 -24.60 11.40 5.58
N VAL A 137 -25.62 11.88 4.85
CA VAL A 137 -25.99 11.33 3.55
C VAL A 137 -24.72 11.24 2.72
N ASP A 138 -24.40 10.00 2.35
CA ASP A 138 -23.19 9.59 1.68
C ASP A 138 -23.13 10.18 0.26
N LYS A 139 -22.62 11.43 0.13
CA LYS A 139 -22.39 12.10 -1.16
C LYS A 139 -21.33 11.39 -2.03
N ARG A 140 -20.78 10.25 -1.59
CA ARG A 140 -19.88 9.39 -2.39
C ARG A 140 -20.62 8.31 -3.19
N PHE A 141 -21.85 7.96 -2.81
CA PHE A 141 -22.65 6.95 -3.52
C PHE A 141 -23.31 7.49 -4.81
N SER A 142 -23.61 8.79 -4.87
CA SER A 142 -24.34 9.38 -6.02
C SER A 142 -23.55 9.44 -7.33
N ARG A 143 -22.20 9.46 -7.30
CA ARG A 143 -21.40 9.44 -8.54
C ARG A 143 -21.32 8.07 -9.21
N HIS A 144 -21.53 6.99 -8.46
CA HIS A 144 -21.51 5.63 -9.04
C HIS A 144 -22.86 5.23 -9.63
N LEU A 145 -23.98 5.70 -9.05
CA LEU A 145 -25.32 5.39 -9.55
C LEU A 145 -25.69 6.17 -10.83
N LEU A 146 -25.17 7.38 -11.02
CA LEU A 146 -25.35 8.15 -12.26
C LEU A 146 -24.59 7.54 -13.45
N LYS A 147 -23.53 6.75 -13.21
CA LYS A 147 -22.75 6.12 -14.27
C LYS A 147 -23.29 4.76 -14.72
N LEU A 148 -24.18 4.15 -13.91
CA LEU A 148 -24.92 2.93 -14.27
C LEU A 148 -26.19 3.23 -15.09
N LYS A 149 -26.82 4.41 -14.92
CA LYS A 149 -27.99 4.81 -15.74
C LYS A 149 -27.65 5.35 -17.13
N ALA A 150 -26.39 5.71 -17.39
CA ALA A 150 -25.95 6.18 -18.72
C ALA A 150 -25.50 5.05 -19.68
N LYS A 151 -25.42 3.80 -19.23
CA LYS A 151 -25.03 2.65 -20.08
C LYS A 151 -26.19 1.73 -20.50
N ASN A 152 -27.39 1.92 -19.96
CA ASN A 152 -28.57 1.10 -20.30
C ASN A 152 -29.51 1.75 -21.34
N LYS A 153 -29.01 2.66 -22.20
CA LYS A 153 -29.81 3.29 -23.28
C LYS A 153 -29.21 3.10 -24.69
N SER A 154 -28.48 2.01 -24.95
CA SER A 154 -27.93 1.75 -26.30
C SER A 154 -27.92 0.28 -26.71
N GLY A 155 -28.85 -0.54 -26.21
CA GLY A 155 -28.86 -1.99 -26.46
C GLY A 155 -30.23 -2.62 -26.76
N ALA A 156 -31.23 -1.82 -27.14
CA ALA A 156 -32.59 -2.31 -27.42
C ALA A 156 -33.14 -1.80 -28.77
N ASP A 157 -32.29 -1.64 -29.78
CA ASP A 157 -32.69 -1.34 -31.17
C ASP A 157 -31.81 -2.08 -32.18
N ARG A 158 -31.65 -3.40 -32.01
CA ARG A 158 -30.99 -4.24 -33.02
C ARG A 158 -31.55 -5.66 -33.13
N GLN A 159 -32.83 -5.84 -32.79
CA GLN A 159 -33.55 -7.10 -32.98
C GLN A 159 -35.00 -6.88 -33.45
N GLN A 160 -35.23 -5.94 -34.38
CA GLN A 160 -36.45 -5.91 -35.21
C GLN A 160 -36.12 -5.39 -36.62
N LYS A 161 -35.28 -6.14 -37.34
CA LYS A 161 -35.20 -6.12 -38.82
C LYS A 161 -34.64 -7.48 -39.28
N LYS A 162 -35.38 -8.53 -38.93
CA LYS A 162 -35.30 -9.87 -39.50
C LYS A 162 -36.72 -10.31 -39.87
N THR A 163 -37.30 -9.66 -40.87
CA THR A 163 -38.39 -10.14 -41.73
C THR A 163 -38.61 -9.11 -42.83
N ALA A 164 -38.78 -9.58 -44.06
CA ALA A 164 -39.02 -8.83 -45.31
C ALA A 164 -37.78 -8.28 -46.06
N ALA A 165 -37.09 -9.19 -46.75
CA ALA A 165 -36.53 -8.96 -48.09
C ALA A 165 -36.23 -10.33 -48.75
N GLN A 166 -37.28 -11.04 -49.17
CA GLN A 166 -37.26 -11.76 -50.44
C GLN A 166 -38.13 -10.93 -51.38
N PRO A 167 -37.75 -10.81 -52.67
CA PRO A 167 -38.41 -11.70 -53.62
C PRO A 167 -37.54 -12.13 -54.82
N LEU A 168 -37.99 -13.25 -55.39
CA LEU A 168 -37.94 -13.70 -56.79
C LEU A 168 -36.58 -13.79 -57.49
#